data_AF-A0A7K2YR58-F1
#
_entry.id   AF-A0A7K2YR58-F1
#
_cell.length_a   1.000
_cell.length_b   1.000
_cell.length_c   1.000
_cell.angle_alpha   90.00
_cell.angle_beta   90.00
_cell.angle_gamma   90.00
#
_symmetry.space_group_name_H-M   'P 1'
#
loop_
_entity.id
_entity.type
_entity.pdbx_description
1 polymer ?
#
loop_
_entity_poly.entity_id
_entity_poly.type
_entity_poly.pdbx_seq_one_letter_code
_entity_poly.pdbx_strand_id
1 'polypeptide(L)'
;MQDGEFDVSRRDGKRTTGLAIDKTNWARTISEGPFRAYPVKTAVTFTFGGVRTDIRARVLTPGGTPIPQLYAAGVATGVWYREYPGALSVLRCLVFGRIAGCEAAGALQR
;
A
#
# COMPACT_ATOMS: atom_id res chain seq x y z
N MET A 1 -15.30 23.87 -17.74
CA MET A 1 -14.59 23.40 -16.53
C MET A 1 -15.20 24.10 -15.34
N GLN A 2 -15.33 23.45 -14.17
CA GLN A 2 -15.64 24.20 -12.96
C GLN A 2 -14.48 25.16 -12.66
N ASP A 3 -14.80 26.39 -12.28
CA ASP A 3 -13.81 27.39 -11.90
C ASP A 3 -13.03 26.96 -10.64
N GLY A 4 -11.93 27.66 -10.34
CA GLY A 4 -11.05 27.38 -9.20
C GLY A 4 -9.85 26.48 -9.51
N GLU A 5 -8.87 26.49 -8.63
CA GLU A 5 -7.61 25.73 -8.76
C GLU A 5 -7.82 24.24 -8.53
N PHE A 6 -7.18 23.41 -9.36
CA PHE A 6 -7.09 21.96 -9.13
C PHE A 6 -5.92 21.68 -8.19
N ASP A 7 -6.21 21.05 -7.05
CA ASP A 7 -5.19 20.75 -6.04
C ASP A 7 -5.33 19.29 -5.58
N VAL A 8 -4.35 18.48 -5.96
CA VAL A 8 -4.30 17.05 -5.60
C VAL A 8 -4.02 16.80 -4.12
N SER A 9 -3.47 17.79 -3.42
CA SER A 9 -3.03 17.64 -2.02
C SER A 9 -4.16 17.79 -1.01
N ARG A 10 -5.31 18.34 -1.43
CA ARG A 10 -6.50 18.54 -0.58
C ARG A 10 -7.77 18.18 -1.32
N ARG A 11 -8.85 18.00 -0.56
CA ARG A 11 -10.21 17.91 -1.13
C ARG A 11 -10.57 19.27 -1.75
N ASP A 12 -10.39 19.39 -3.06
CA ASP A 12 -10.49 20.65 -3.80
C ASP A 12 -11.93 21.07 -4.13
N GLY A 13 -12.93 20.23 -3.84
CA GLY A 13 -14.34 20.50 -4.13
C GLY A 13 -14.70 20.49 -5.62
N LYS A 14 -13.74 20.29 -6.53
CA LYS A 14 -14.00 20.17 -7.96
C LYS A 14 -14.73 18.86 -8.21
N ARG A 15 -16.01 18.93 -8.60
CA ARG A 15 -16.91 17.78 -8.63
C ARG A 15 -17.57 17.59 -9.98
N THR A 16 -18.26 16.48 -10.19
CA THR A 16 -19.26 16.37 -11.26
C THR A 16 -20.65 16.69 -10.68
N THR A 17 -21.59 17.06 -11.54
CA THR A 17 -22.99 17.31 -11.17
C THR A 17 -23.91 16.75 -12.23
N GLY A 18 -24.99 16.09 -11.83
CA GLY A 18 -26.00 15.57 -12.75
C GLY A 18 -25.64 14.22 -13.37
N LEU A 19 -24.64 13.51 -12.83
CA LEU A 19 -24.36 12.12 -13.20
C LEU A 19 -25.09 11.16 -12.25
N ALA A 20 -25.23 9.90 -12.66
CA ALA A 20 -25.80 8.85 -11.80
C ALA A 20 -25.03 8.68 -10.48
N ILE A 21 -23.70 8.87 -10.52
CA ILE A 21 -22.84 8.96 -9.35
C ILE A 21 -21.92 10.15 -9.55
N ASP A 22 -22.08 11.18 -8.72
CA ASP A 22 -21.23 12.36 -8.79
C ASP A 22 -19.88 12.11 -8.12
N LYS A 23 -18.79 12.44 -8.83
CA LYS A 23 -17.45 12.50 -8.26
C LYS A 23 -17.32 13.76 -7.43
N THR A 24 -16.97 13.65 -6.15
CA THR A 24 -17.09 14.77 -5.20
C THR A 24 -15.88 15.70 -5.11
N ASN A 25 -14.70 15.29 -5.59
CA ASN A 25 -13.44 16.05 -5.58
C ASN A 25 -12.56 15.67 -6.77
N TRP A 26 -11.57 16.50 -7.11
CA TRP A 26 -10.54 16.34 -8.15
C TRP A 26 -11.07 16.14 -9.56
N ALA A 27 -12.30 16.58 -9.85
CA ALA A 27 -12.91 16.40 -11.17
C ALA A 27 -12.22 17.27 -12.21
N ARG A 28 -11.76 16.62 -13.29
CA ARG A 28 -11.21 17.28 -14.47
C ARG A 28 -12.04 16.90 -15.68
N THR A 29 -12.44 17.90 -16.46
CA THR A 29 -13.16 17.68 -17.72
C THR A 29 -12.20 17.06 -18.73
N ILE A 30 -12.62 15.98 -19.39
CA ILE A 30 -11.91 15.38 -20.52
C ILE A 30 -12.61 15.87 -21.78
N SER A 31 -12.16 16.99 -22.34
CA SER A 31 -12.82 17.68 -23.48
C SER A 31 -12.12 17.49 -24.81
N GLU A 32 -10.82 17.17 -24.79
CA GLU A 32 -9.98 17.12 -25.98
C GLU A 32 -9.62 15.70 -26.33
N GLY A 33 -9.75 15.37 -27.61
CA GLY A 33 -9.38 14.09 -28.15
C GLY A 33 -7.86 13.95 -28.39
N PRO A 34 -7.41 12.75 -28.78
CA PRO A 34 -8.25 11.59 -29.06
C PRO A 34 -8.54 10.76 -27.80
N PHE A 35 -9.80 10.40 -27.58
CA PHE A 35 -10.20 9.64 -26.39
C PHE A 35 -9.69 8.19 -26.42
N ARG A 36 -9.48 7.60 -25.24
CA ARG A 36 -9.03 6.21 -25.06
C ARG A 36 -9.87 5.54 -23.99
N ALA A 37 -10.14 4.25 -24.20
CA ALA A 37 -10.81 3.39 -23.24
C ALA A 37 -9.97 2.13 -23.04
N TYR A 38 -9.89 1.68 -21.79
CA TYR A 38 -9.17 0.47 -21.41
C TYR A 38 -10.15 -0.46 -20.67
N PRO A 39 -10.32 -1.71 -21.11
CA PRO A 39 -11.11 -2.66 -20.36
C PRO A 39 -10.38 -2.96 -19.05
N VAL A 40 -11.11 -2.83 -17.94
CA VAL A 40 -10.59 -3.12 -16.59
C VAL A 40 -11.42 -4.21 -15.95
N LYS A 41 -10.73 -5.15 -15.28
CA LYS A 41 -11.34 -6.20 -14.48
C LYS A 41 -10.61 -6.27 -13.15
N THR A 42 -11.33 -6.63 -12.10
CA THR A 42 -10.75 -6.90 -10.80
C THR A 42 -9.85 -8.14 -10.84
N ALA A 43 -8.72 -8.06 -10.14
CA ALA A 43 -7.79 -9.16 -9.94
C ALA A 43 -7.23 -9.09 -8.52
N VAL A 44 -6.83 -10.24 -7.98
CA VAL A 44 -6.16 -10.30 -6.67
C VAL A 44 -4.83 -9.56 -6.77
N THR A 45 -4.62 -8.56 -5.92
CA THR A 45 -3.39 -7.75 -5.94
C THR A 45 -2.31 -8.31 -5.01
N PHE A 46 -2.65 -8.60 -3.76
CA PHE A 46 -1.78 -9.25 -2.77
C PHE A 46 -2.60 -9.68 -1.54
N THR A 47 -1.97 -10.43 -0.63
CA THR A 47 -2.58 -10.90 0.62
C THR A 47 -2.22 -9.99 1.80
N PHE A 48 -3.16 -9.79 2.72
CA PHE A 48 -2.92 -8.98 3.93
C PHE A 48 -2.22 -9.76 5.05
N GLY A 49 -2.42 -11.08 5.05
CA GLY A 49 -1.79 -12.01 5.97
C GLY A 49 -0.42 -12.45 5.49
N GLY A 50 0.25 -13.22 6.34
CA GLY A 50 1.58 -13.75 6.10
C GLY A 50 2.21 -14.22 7.39
N VAL A 51 3.52 -14.44 7.37
CA VAL A 51 4.29 -14.87 8.53
C VAL A 51 4.26 -13.77 9.61
N ARG A 52 4.05 -14.17 10.87
CA ARG A 52 4.10 -13.25 12.02
C ARG A 52 5.56 -12.86 12.29
N THR A 53 5.81 -11.56 12.36
CA THR A 53 7.12 -11.00 12.72
C THR A 53 7.00 -9.99 13.84
N ASP A 54 8.09 -9.75 14.56
CA ASP A 54 8.20 -8.61 15.47
C ASP A 54 8.74 -7.35 14.75
N ILE A 55 8.94 -6.27 15.50
CA ILE A 55 9.45 -4.99 14.96
C ILE A 55 10.90 -5.07 14.47
N ARG A 56 11.62 -6.16 14.75
CA ARG A 56 12.98 -6.44 14.26
C ARG A 56 12.96 -7.42 13.09
N ALA A 57 11.80 -7.63 12.46
CA ALA A 57 11.61 -8.53 11.33
C ALA A 57 11.94 -10.02 11.61
N ARG A 58 12.02 -10.43 12.89
CA ARG A 58 12.26 -11.83 13.28
C ARG A 58 10.96 -12.61 13.16
N VAL A 59 11.00 -13.79 12.54
CA VAL A 59 9.85 -14.68 12.45
C VAL A 59 9.54 -15.26 13.82
N LEU A 60 8.25 -15.30 14.18
CA LEU A 60 7.78 -15.80 15.46
C LEU A 60 7.13 -17.18 15.32
N THR A 61 7.36 -18.05 16.31
CA THR A 61 6.59 -19.28 16.51
C THR A 61 5.12 -18.95 16.86
N PRO A 62 4.21 -19.93 16.85
CA PRO A 62 2.85 -19.74 17.37
C PRO A 62 2.80 -19.24 18.82
N GLY A 63 3.79 -19.60 19.64
CA GLY A 63 3.95 -19.13 21.02
C GLY A 63 4.53 -17.71 21.14
N GLY A 64 4.87 -17.05 20.03
CA GLY A 64 5.42 -15.70 20.01
C GLY A 64 6.92 -15.61 20.25
N THR A 65 7.63 -16.74 20.33
CA THR A 65 9.10 -16.76 20.48
C THR A 65 9.78 -16.57 19.12
N PRO A 66 10.83 -15.74 19.01
CA PRO A 66 11.59 -15.61 17.77
C PRO A 66 12.28 -16.91 17.37
N ILE A 67 12.20 -17.26 16.08
CA ILE A 67 12.95 -18.37 15.49
C ILE A 67 14.37 -17.86 15.17
N PRO A 68 15.44 -18.49 15.71
CA PRO A 68 16.80 -18.04 15.47
C PRO A 68 17.15 -17.97 13.98
N GLN A 69 17.80 -16.88 13.58
CA GLN A 69 18.31 -16.66 12.21
C GLN A 69 17.24 -16.67 11.10
N LEU A 70 15.95 -16.58 11.44
CA LEU A 70 14.86 -16.52 10.48
C LEU A 70 14.17 -15.15 10.50
N TYR A 71 14.23 -14.47 9.35
CA TYR A 71 13.70 -13.12 9.17
C TYR A 71 12.74 -13.09 7.98
N ALA A 72 11.74 -12.21 8.04
CA ALA A 72 10.81 -11.99 6.93
C ALA A 72 10.43 -10.51 6.84
N ALA A 73 10.20 -10.04 5.61
CA ALA A 73 9.85 -8.64 5.35
C ALA A 73 8.87 -8.52 4.18
N GLY A 74 8.25 -7.34 4.06
CA GLY A 74 7.34 -7.02 2.96
C GLY A 74 6.05 -7.83 2.96
N VAL A 75 5.54 -8.12 1.78
CA VAL A 75 4.24 -8.79 1.56
C VAL A 75 4.20 -10.25 1.99
N ALA A 76 5.35 -10.85 2.36
CA ALA A 76 5.40 -12.17 2.97
C ALA A 76 4.95 -12.16 4.45
N THR A 77 4.83 -10.98 5.07
CA THR A 77 4.47 -10.81 6.48
C THR A 77 3.02 -10.36 6.66
N GLY A 78 2.39 -10.79 7.76
CA GLY A 78 1.03 -10.34 8.11
C GLY A 78 1.05 -8.96 8.76
N VAL A 79 0.23 -8.03 8.27
CA VAL A 79 0.23 -6.63 8.75
C VAL A 79 -1.16 -6.01 8.82
N TRP A 80 -1.98 -6.24 7.80
CA TRP A 80 -3.29 -5.59 7.70
C TRP A 80 -4.40 -6.52 8.15
N TYR A 81 -5.34 -5.95 8.89
CA TYR A 81 -6.60 -6.61 9.23
C TYR A 81 -7.74 -5.79 8.62
N ARG A 82 -8.50 -6.41 7.72
CA ARG A 82 -9.66 -5.85 6.99
C ARG A 82 -9.37 -4.73 5.98
N GLU A 83 -8.48 -3.79 6.29
CA GLU A 83 -8.25 -2.60 5.45
C GLU A 83 -6.77 -2.40 5.13
N TYR A 84 -6.52 -1.98 3.89
CA TYR A 84 -5.19 -1.59 3.41
C TYR A 84 -5.17 -0.09 3.12
N PRO A 85 -4.39 0.71 3.88
CA PRO A 85 -4.13 2.08 3.51
C PRO A 85 -3.25 2.10 2.26
N GLY A 86 -3.73 2.79 1.22
CA GLY A 86 -3.07 2.84 -0.08
C GLY A 86 -1.58 3.23 0.01
N ALA A 87 -0.78 2.69 -0.89
CA ALA A 87 0.67 2.92 -1.03
C ALA A 87 1.58 2.47 0.13
N LEU A 88 1.07 1.84 1.20
CA LEU A 88 1.91 1.38 2.30
C LEU A 88 2.71 0.10 2.02
N SER A 89 2.32 -0.70 1.02
CA SER A 89 3.02 -1.98 0.73
C SER A 89 4.48 -1.77 0.33
N VAL A 90 4.76 -0.76 -0.50
CA VAL A 90 6.12 -0.40 -0.94
C VAL A 90 6.96 0.10 0.23
N LEU A 91 6.40 1.00 1.04
CA LEU A 91 7.08 1.51 2.24
C LEU A 91 7.40 0.38 3.23
N ARG A 92 6.49 -0.59 3.39
CA ARG A 92 6.71 -1.76 4.25
C ARG A 92 7.86 -2.63 3.76
N CYS A 93 7.90 -2.92 2.46
CA CYS A 93 9.00 -3.67 1.85
C CYS A 93 10.34 -2.96 2.08
N LEU A 94 10.39 -1.64 1.86
CA LEU A 94 11.62 -0.86 2.02
C LEU A 94 12.11 -0.85 3.49
N VAL A 95 11.24 -0.47 4.43
CA VAL A 95 11.63 -0.30 5.83
C VAL A 95 12.01 -1.63 6.46
N PHE A 96 11.18 -2.66 6.34
CA PHE A 96 11.46 -3.93 6.99
C PHE A 96 12.42 -4.81 6.21
N GLY A 97 12.56 -4.61 4.89
CA GLY A 97 13.65 -5.22 4.13
C GLY A 97 15.00 -4.73 4.65
N ARG A 98 15.13 -3.42 4.91
CA ARG A 98 16.32 -2.86 5.56
C ARG A 98 16.55 -3.41 6.96
N ILE A 99 15.51 -3.43 7.82
CA ILE A 99 15.62 -3.96 9.19
C ILE A 99 16.04 -5.44 9.17
N ALA A 100 15.38 -6.28 8.37
CA ALA A 100 15.71 -7.69 8.24
C ALA A 100 17.15 -7.90 7.77
N GLY A 101 17.60 -7.13 6.78
CA GLY A 101 18.98 -7.19 6.29
C GLY A 101 20.01 -6.82 7.36
N CYS A 102 19.77 -5.73 8.11
CA CYS A 102 20.65 -5.31 9.21
C CYS A 102 20.70 -6.34 10.34
N GLU A 103 19.56 -6.88 10.76
CA GLU A 103 19.49 -7.88 11.82
C GLU A 103 20.14 -9.21 11.40
N ALA A 104 19.89 -9.66 10.16
CA ALA A 104 20.51 -10.86 9.62
C ALA A 104 22.04 -10.73 9.52
N ALA A 105 22.55 -9.60 9.02
CA ALA A 105 23.98 -9.35 8.93
C ALA A 105 24.64 -9.25 10.32
N GLY A 106 24.01 -8.54 11.27
CA GLY A 106 24.52 -8.41 12.64
C GLY A 106 24.50 -9.73 13.42
N ALA A 107 23.63 -10.67 13.08
CA ALA A 107 23.59 -12.00 13.68
C ALA A 107 24.78 -12.88 13.28
N LEU A 108 25.38 -12.66 12.09
CA LEU A 108 26.55 -13.40 11.61
C LEU A 108 27.88 -12.94 12.24
N GLN A 109 27.87 -11.81 12.95
CA GLN A 109 29.05 -11.22 13.59
C GLN A 109 29.21 -11.64 15.06
N ARG A 110 28.42 -12.60 15.54
CA ARG A 110 28.45 -13.15 16.90
C ARG A 110 28.76 -14.63 16.88
#